data_AF-A0AAD6JML9-F1
#
_entry.id   AF-A0AAD6JML9-F1
#
_cell.length_a   1.000
_cell.length_b   1.000
_cell.length_c   1.000
_cell.angle_alpha   90.00
_cell.angle_beta   90.00
_cell.angle_gamma   90.00
#
_symmetry.space_group_name_H-M   'P 1'
#
loop_
_entity.id
_entity.type
_entity.pdbx_description
1 polymer ?
#
loop_
_entity_poly.entity_id
_entity_poly.type
_entity_poly.pdbx_seq_one_letter_code
_entity_poly.pdbx_strand_id
1 'polypeptide(L)'
;MTASSSAEAIPAMQETMMEFRAGKMIFDGKKVVPDLRKGLVRIGRGEEGLLHFQWLDRNLNAVEDDQIIFPEEAVFEKVNQVSGRVYILKFNTDDRKFFFWMQEPKAEEDSQLCSSVNYYINLALEFLDEEEPDADAPLQVSEGMLEDNVSSRAGNLVVPNPGAEAISDVTSSSGPVKLEDLQRILSNIDARGSSSDPDEGLGLGRYTEA
;
A
#
# COMPACT_ATOMS: atom_id res chain seq x y z
N MET A 1 -6.81 3.35 -44.66
CA MET A 1 -7.08 3.03 -43.25
C MET A 1 -5.73 2.90 -42.57
N THR A 2 -5.25 3.97 -41.94
CA THR A 2 -3.99 3.96 -41.18
C THR A 2 -4.30 3.40 -39.80
N ALA A 3 -3.81 2.19 -39.50
CA ALA A 3 -3.83 1.66 -38.15
C ALA A 3 -2.91 2.53 -37.30
N SER A 4 -3.51 3.32 -36.40
CA SER A 4 -2.78 4.01 -35.34
C SER A 4 -2.33 2.94 -34.36
N SER A 5 -1.05 2.59 -34.40
CA SER A 5 -0.42 1.75 -33.40
C SER A 5 -0.27 2.61 -32.15
N SER A 6 -1.20 2.49 -31.21
CA SER A 6 -0.99 2.97 -29.85
C SER A 6 0.20 2.22 -29.29
N ALA A 7 1.38 2.86 -29.30
CA ALA A 7 2.45 2.43 -28.42
C ALA A 7 1.95 2.76 -27.01
N GLU A 8 1.39 1.78 -26.31
CA GLU A 8 1.09 1.91 -24.89
C GLU A 8 2.43 2.22 -24.21
N ALA A 9 2.55 3.46 -23.71
CA ALA A 9 3.71 3.88 -22.97
C ALA A 9 3.84 2.98 -21.74
N ILE A 10 5.06 2.55 -21.43
CA ILE A 10 5.36 1.88 -20.16
C ILE A 10 4.77 2.75 -19.03
N PRO A 11 3.93 2.19 -18.14
CA PRO A 11 3.41 2.90 -16.98
C PRO A 11 4.53 3.69 -16.31
N ALA A 12 4.28 4.99 -16.11
CA ALA A 12 5.26 5.86 -15.47
C ALA A 12 5.46 5.41 -14.02
N MET A 13 6.71 5.19 -13.64
CA MET A 13 7.08 4.95 -12.25
C MET A 13 7.60 6.25 -11.67
N GLN A 14 7.14 6.59 -10.46
CA GLN A 14 7.63 7.75 -9.73
C GLN A 14 9.10 7.55 -9.33
N GLU A 15 9.45 6.34 -8.90
CA GLU A 15 10.81 5.98 -8.48
C GLU A 15 11.14 4.56 -8.93
N THR A 16 12.30 4.37 -9.56
CA THR A 16 12.85 3.03 -9.84
C THR A 16 13.93 2.71 -8.82
N MET A 17 13.72 1.66 -8.02
CA MET A 17 14.62 1.24 -6.94
C MET A 17 15.65 0.22 -7.42
N MET A 18 15.25 -0.72 -8.29
CA MET A 18 16.18 -1.65 -8.92
C MET A 18 15.66 -2.20 -10.24
N GLU A 19 16.60 -2.59 -11.11
CA GLU A 19 16.34 -3.30 -12.35
C GLU A 19 17.39 -4.38 -12.56
N PHE A 20 17.00 -5.51 -13.15
CA PHE A 20 17.94 -6.56 -13.57
C PHE A 20 17.37 -7.40 -14.71
N ARG A 21 18.25 -7.97 -15.53
CA ARG A 21 17.83 -8.80 -16.66
C ARG A 21 17.42 -10.18 -16.17
N ALA A 22 16.16 -10.54 -16.41
CA ALA A 22 15.64 -11.88 -16.19
C ALA A 22 14.49 -12.17 -17.17
N GLY A 23 14.44 -13.39 -17.69
CA GLY A 23 13.28 -13.85 -18.47
C GLY A 23 12.23 -14.48 -17.55
N LYS A 24 10.97 -14.52 -18.00
CA LYS A 24 9.91 -15.28 -17.34
C LYS A 24 10.02 -16.76 -17.67
N MET A 25 9.35 -17.58 -16.88
CA MET A 25 9.01 -18.94 -17.27
C MET A 25 7.49 -19.08 -17.31
N ILE A 26 7.00 -19.81 -18.30
CA ILE A 26 5.58 -19.99 -18.58
C ILE A 26 5.18 -21.45 -18.33
N PHE A 27 3.93 -21.67 -17.95
CA PHE A 27 3.38 -23.00 -17.84
C PHE A 27 3.04 -23.55 -19.23
N ASP A 28 3.69 -24.66 -19.59
CA ASP A 28 3.35 -25.50 -20.73
C ASP A 28 2.70 -26.80 -20.20
N GLY A 29 1.38 -26.76 -20.08
CA GLY A 29 0.60 -27.82 -19.43
C GLY A 29 0.96 -27.99 -17.96
N LYS A 30 1.69 -29.07 -17.63
CA LYS A 30 2.15 -29.38 -16.25
C LYS A 30 3.62 -29.01 -16.01
N LYS A 31 4.30 -28.44 -17.00
CA LYS A 31 5.73 -28.11 -16.92
C LYS A 31 5.90 -26.60 -16.91
N VAL A 32 6.97 -26.12 -16.27
CA VAL A 32 7.40 -24.73 -16.34
C VAL A 32 8.57 -24.67 -17.32
N VAL A 33 8.44 -23.89 -18.39
CA VAL A 33 9.44 -23.77 -19.46
C VAL A 33 9.90 -22.32 -19.59
N PRO A 34 11.18 -22.05 -19.91
CA PRO A 34 11.67 -20.68 -20.03
C PRO A 34 11.06 -19.98 -21.25
N ASP A 35 10.57 -18.76 -21.04
CA ASP A 35 10.32 -17.82 -22.13
C ASP A 35 11.69 -17.31 -22.64
N LEU A 36 11.95 -17.49 -23.94
CA LEU A 36 13.25 -17.17 -24.56
C LEU A 36 13.45 -15.66 -24.79
N ARG A 37 12.44 -14.84 -24.53
CA ARG A 37 12.51 -13.39 -24.73
C ARG A 37 13.44 -12.74 -23.71
N LYS A 38 14.04 -11.63 -24.13
CA LYS A 38 14.91 -10.83 -23.26
C LYS A 38 14.02 -10.02 -22.34
N GLY A 39 14.04 -10.34 -21.06
CA GLY A 39 13.23 -9.65 -20.07
C GLY A 39 14.03 -8.70 -19.20
N LEU A 40 13.33 -7.75 -18.60
CA LEU A 40 13.82 -6.88 -17.54
C LEU A 40 12.82 -6.95 -16.39
N VAL A 41 13.29 -7.28 -15.20
CA VAL A 41 12.53 -7.05 -13.97
C VAL A 41 12.84 -5.65 -13.49
N ARG A 42 11.79 -4.89 -13.16
CA ARG A 42 11.87 -3.54 -12.60
C ARG A 42 11.07 -3.50 -11.31
N ILE A 43 11.68 -2.97 -10.26
CA ILE A 43 11.05 -2.77 -8.96
C ILE A 43 11.14 -1.29 -8.59
N GLY A 44 10.05 -0.72 -8.13
CA GLY A 44 9.97 0.69 -7.80
C GLY A 44 8.56 1.10 -7.36
N ARG A 45 8.35 2.41 -7.15
CA ARG A 45 7.06 2.96 -6.74
C ARG A 45 6.32 3.58 -7.92
N GLY A 46 5.04 3.24 -8.04
CA GLY A 46 4.10 3.86 -8.98
C GLY A 46 3.74 5.28 -8.53
N GLU A 47 2.91 5.96 -9.32
CA GLU A 47 2.41 7.30 -8.97
C GLU A 47 1.50 7.26 -7.73
N GLU A 48 0.92 6.11 -7.43
CA GLU A 48 0.13 5.83 -6.23
C GLU A 48 0.98 5.55 -4.97
N GLY A 49 2.30 5.57 -5.09
CA GLY A 49 3.23 5.27 -3.99
C GLY A 49 3.33 3.79 -3.62
N LEU A 50 2.54 2.92 -4.26
CA LEU A 50 2.59 1.47 -4.08
C LEU A 50 3.80 0.87 -4.78
N LEU A 51 4.30 -0.25 -4.26
CA LEU A 51 5.45 -0.94 -4.83
C LEU A 51 5.02 -1.87 -5.95
N HIS A 52 5.59 -1.66 -7.14
CA HIS A 52 5.40 -2.48 -8.32
C HIS A 52 6.59 -3.41 -8.52
N PHE A 53 6.29 -4.67 -8.78
CA PHE A 53 7.20 -5.65 -9.38
C PHE A 53 6.75 -5.88 -10.82
N GLN A 54 7.46 -5.28 -11.75
CA GLN A 54 7.16 -5.34 -13.18
C GLN A 54 8.10 -6.27 -13.91
N TRP A 55 7.56 -6.95 -14.93
CA TRP A 55 8.35 -7.59 -15.97
C TRP A 55 8.08 -6.96 -17.32
N LEU A 56 9.16 -6.60 -18.02
CA LEU A 56 9.14 -5.93 -19.32
C LEU A 56 9.80 -6.81 -20.39
N ASP A 57 9.19 -6.85 -21.58
CA ASP A 57 9.84 -7.36 -22.78
C ASP A 57 10.79 -6.29 -23.31
N ARG A 58 12.09 -6.56 -23.33
CA ARG A 58 13.11 -5.60 -23.77
C ARG A 58 13.14 -5.37 -25.28
N ASN A 59 12.54 -6.27 -26.06
CA ASN A 59 12.44 -6.09 -27.51
C ASN A 59 11.27 -5.16 -27.87
N LEU A 60 10.14 -5.33 -27.19
CA LEU A 60 8.95 -4.50 -27.38
C LEU A 60 8.97 -3.22 -26.55
N ASN A 61 9.80 -3.19 -25.52
CA ASN A 61 9.86 -2.13 -24.52
C ASN A 61 8.47 -1.87 -23.91
N ALA A 62 7.80 -2.95 -23.50
CA ALA A 62 6.45 -2.94 -22.95
C ALA A 62 6.41 -3.75 -21.65
N VAL A 63 5.67 -3.24 -20.65
CA VAL A 63 5.34 -3.99 -19.43
C VAL A 63 4.30 -5.03 -19.78
N GLU A 64 4.56 -6.29 -19.47
CA GLU A 64 3.59 -7.37 -19.67
C GLU A 64 2.97 -7.86 -18.37
N ASP A 65 3.75 -7.86 -17.29
CA ASP A 65 3.26 -8.21 -15.97
C ASP A 65 3.60 -7.08 -15.01
N ASP A 66 2.64 -6.74 -14.18
CA ASP A 66 2.79 -5.76 -13.11
C ASP A 66 2.10 -6.31 -11.86
N GLN A 67 2.85 -6.50 -10.78
CA GLN A 67 2.34 -6.96 -9.50
C GLN A 67 2.57 -5.88 -8.44
N ILE A 68 1.49 -5.40 -7.83
CA ILE A 68 1.57 -4.64 -6.59
C ILE A 68 1.90 -5.62 -5.46
N ILE A 69 2.92 -5.30 -4.65
CA ILE A 69 3.36 -6.13 -3.53
C ILE A 69 3.37 -5.30 -2.25
N PHE A 70 2.67 -5.78 -1.23
CA PHE A 70 2.76 -5.24 0.11
C PHE A 70 3.92 -5.87 0.90
N PRO A 71 4.47 -5.17 1.92
CA PRO A 71 5.47 -5.77 2.80
C PRO A 71 5.00 -7.10 3.37
N GLU A 72 5.92 -8.06 3.45
CA GLU A 72 5.72 -9.44 3.92
C GLU A 72 4.79 -10.32 3.05
N GLU A 73 4.21 -9.76 1.98
CA GLU A 73 3.25 -10.48 1.13
C GLU A 73 3.93 -11.49 0.20
N ALA A 74 5.15 -11.21 -0.26
CA ALA A 74 5.87 -12.06 -1.20
C ALA A 74 7.33 -12.29 -0.80
N VAL A 75 7.86 -13.43 -1.25
CA VAL A 75 9.27 -13.80 -1.08
C VAL A 75 9.87 -14.12 -2.44
N PHE A 76 11.07 -13.61 -2.69
CA PHE A 76 11.84 -13.94 -3.88
C PHE A 76 12.99 -14.90 -3.52
N GLU A 77 12.94 -16.14 -3.99
CA GLU A 77 13.91 -17.17 -3.61
C GLU A 77 14.47 -17.95 -4.78
N LYS A 78 15.65 -18.55 -4.60
CA LYS A 78 16.26 -19.43 -5.60
C LYS A 78 15.57 -20.80 -5.60
N VAL A 79 15.20 -21.29 -6.78
CA VAL A 79 14.62 -22.62 -6.94
C VAL A 79 15.73 -23.67 -6.94
N ASN A 80 15.87 -24.39 -5.83
CA ASN A 80 16.96 -25.38 -5.66
C ASN A 80 16.69 -26.72 -6.34
N GLN A 81 15.44 -27.01 -6.77
CA GLN A 81 15.09 -28.28 -7.41
C GLN A 81 15.56 -28.38 -8.88
N VAL A 82 15.97 -27.27 -9.49
CA VAL A 82 16.41 -27.21 -10.89
C VAL A 82 17.87 -26.76 -10.96
N SER A 83 18.62 -27.31 -11.92
CA SER A 83 19.94 -26.78 -12.25
C SER A 83 19.78 -25.46 -13.01
N GLY A 84 20.55 -24.45 -12.61
CA GLY A 84 20.59 -23.15 -13.29
C GLY A 84 20.33 -21.98 -12.36
N ARG A 85 19.89 -20.87 -12.98
CA ARG A 85 19.73 -19.56 -12.35
C ARG A 85 18.26 -19.17 -12.29
N VAL A 86 17.45 -20.08 -11.73
CA VAL A 86 15.98 -19.94 -11.65
C VAL A 86 15.58 -19.47 -10.26
N TYR A 87 14.72 -18.47 -10.23
CA TYR A 87 14.17 -17.83 -9.05
C TYR A 87 12.65 -17.81 -9.13
N ILE A 88 12.01 -17.73 -7.98
CA ILE A 88 10.54 -17.68 -7.85
C ILE A 88 10.17 -16.49 -6.98
N LEU A 89 9.22 -15.69 -7.46
CA LEU A 89 8.44 -14.78 -6.63
C LEU A 89 7.18 -15.54 -6.18
N LYS A 90 7.08 -15.82 -4.89
CA LYS A 90 5.98 -16.56 -4.29
C LYS A 90 5.18 -15.65 -3.37
N PHE A 91 3.89 -15.52 -3.62
CA PHE A 91 2.98 -14.84 -2.71
C PHE A 91 2.65 -15.78 -1.54
N ASN A 92 2.57 -15.23 -0.33
CA ASN A 92 2.32 -15.98 0.91
C ASN A 92 0.82 -16.08 1.21
N THR A 93 0.04 -15.12 0.70
CA THR A 93 -1.41 -14.97 0.93
C THR A 93 -2.27 -15.72 -0.08
N ASP A 94 -1.69 -16.12 -1.21
CA ASP A 94 -2.38 -16.86 -2.28
C ASP A 94 -1.42 -17.84 -3.02
N ASP A 95 -1.92 -18.52 -4.05
CA ASP A 95 -1.18 -19.53 -4.82
C ASP A 95 -0.37 -18.97 -6.00
N ARG A 96 -0.29 -17.64 -6.19
CA ARG A 96 0.45 -17.02 -7.29
C ARG A 96 1.95 -17.28 -7.16
N LYS A 97 2.53 -17.76 -8.25
CA LYS A 97 3.94 -18.10 -8.38
C LYS A 97 4.44 -17.63 -9.72
N PHE A 98 5.44 -16.75 -9.71
CA PHE A 98 6.09 -16.26 -10.91
C PHE A 98 7.53 -16.75 -10.94
N PHE A 99 7.89 -17.46 -12.01
CA PHE A 99 9.21 -18.04 -12.16
C PHE A 99 10.04 -17.18 -13.12
N PHE A 100 11.29 -16.94 -12.75
CA PHE A 100 12.23 -16.11 -13.49
C PHE A 100 13.55 -16.84 -13.68
N TRP A 101 14.21 -16.63 -14.81
CA TRP A 101 15.56 -17.11 -15.06
C TRP A 101 16.51 -15.95 -15.33
N MET A 102 17.61 -15.88 -14.57
CA MET A 102 18.54 -14.76 -14.62
C MET A 102 19.23 -14.66 -15.98
N GLN A 103 19.23 -13.45 -16.55
CA GLN A 103 19.85 -13.11 -17.84
C GLN A 103 21.07 -12.19 -17.69
N GLU A 104 21.42 -11.78 -16.46
CA GLU A 104 22.71 -11.14 -16.21
C GLU A 104 23.88 -12.05 -16.66
N PRO A 105 24.98 -11.49 -17.19
CA PRO A 105 26.07 -12.28 -17.75
C PRO A 105 26.89 -12.98 -16.66
N LYS A 106 26.93 -12.41 -15.46
CA LYS A 106 27.64 -12.93 -14.29
C LYS A 106 26.64 -13.57 -13.35
N ALA A 107 26.93 -14.78 -12.89
CA ALA A 107 26.06 -15.50 -11.95
C ALA A 107 26.42 -15.20 -10.49
N GLU A 108 27.60 -14.62 -10.25
CA GLU A 108 28.14 -14.32 -8.93
C GLU A 108 27.29 -13.27 -8.19
N GLU A 109 26.58 -12.42 -8.94
CA GLU A 109 25.74 -11.34 -8.42
C GLU A 109 24.30 -11.79 -8.16
N ASP A 110 23.89 -12.99 -8.62
CA ASP A 110 22.50 -13.46 -8.53
C ASP A 110 22.00 -13.52 -7.06
N SER A 111 22.86 -13.91 -6.12
CA SER A 111 22.50 -13.95 -4.70
C SER A 111 22.30 -12.56 -4.11
N GLN A 112 23.07 -11.57 -4.55
CA GLN A 112 22.93 -10.19 -4.10
C GLN A 112 21.65 -9.58 -4.66
N LEU A 113 21.37 -9.80 -5.96
CA LEU A 113 20.12 -9.40 -6.59
C LEU A 113 18.92 -9.99 -5.83
N CYS A 114 18.97 -11.29 -5.50
CA CYS A 114 17.91 -11.94 -4.72
C CYS A 114 17.69 -11.27 -3.36
N SER A 115 18.77 -10.95 -2.63
CA SER A 115 18.68 -10.24 -1.36
C SER A 115 18.13 -8.82 -1.53
N SER A 116 18.56 -8.09 -2.55
CA SER A 116 18.06 -6.75 -2.87
C SER A 116 16.58 -6.75 -3.23
N VAL A 117 16.11 -7.73 -4.01
CA VAL A 117 14.67 -7.86 -4.31
C VAL A 117 13.88 -8.00 -3.01
N ASN A 118 14.27 -8.94 -2.13
CA ASN A 118 13.57 -9.11 -0.85
C ASN A 118 13.66 -7.87 0.05
N TYR A 119 14.78 -7.14 0.01
CA TYR A 119 14.90 -5.88 0.74
C TYR A 119 13.87 -4.85 0.25
N TYR A 120 13.78 -4.61 -1.07
CA TYR A 120 12.89 -3.60 -1.60
C TYR A 120 11.41 -3.98 -1.50
N ILE A 121 11.02 -5.23 -1.79
CA ILE A 121 9.60 -5.64 -1.69
C ILE A 121 9.06 -5.61 -0.26
N ASN A 122 9.93 -5.57 0.75
CA ASN A 122 9.56 -5.45 2.16
C ASN A 122 9.81 -4.03 2.73
N LEU A 123 10.16 -3.05 1.90
CA LEU A 123 10.32 -1.68 2.34
C LEU A 123 8.96 -1.12 2.78
N ALA A 124 8.92 -0.49 3.95
CA ALA A 124 7.68 0.04 4.51
C ALA A 124 7.02 1.05 3.55
N LEU A 125 5.69 0.98 3.44
CA LEU A 125 4.90 2.02 2.82
C LEU A 125 4.85 3.19 3.80
N GLU A 126 5.69 4.20 3.54
CA GLU A 126 5.53 5.51 4.16
C GLU A 126 4.33 6.16 3.47
N PHE A 127 3.16 6.03 4.09
CA PHE A 127 2.10 6.99 3.83
C PHE A 127 2.66 8.31 4.34
N LEU A 128 2.93 9.25 3.43
CA LEU A 128 2.98 10.64 3.83
C LEU A 128 1.57 10.90 4.35
N ASP A 129 1.44 10.87 5.68
CA ASP A 129 0.32 11.51 6.33
C ASP A 129 0.36 12.93 5.74
N GLU A 130 -0.58 13.23 4.85
CA GLU A 130 -0.95 14.60 4.57
C GLU A 130 -1.35 15.11 5.97
N GLU A 131 -0.40 15.71 6.69
CA GLU A 131 -0.73 16.65 7.75
C GLU A 131 -1.63 17.65 7.02
N GLU A 132 -2.94 17.46 7.14
CA GLU A 132 -3.94 18.49 6.90
C GLU A 132 -3.29 19.76 7.45
N PRO A 133 -3.01 20.78 6.62
CA PRO A 133 -2.47 22.01 7.14
C PRO A 133 -3.53 22.51 8.11
N ASP A 134 -3.27 22.37 9.41
CA ASP A 134 -4.15 22.79 10.48
C ASP A 134 -4.68 24.17 10.10
N ALA A 135 -5.96 24.22 9.74
CA ALA A 135 -6.62 25.39 9.21
C ALA A 135 -6.93 26.39 10.33
N ASP A 136 -5.95 26.64 11.21
CA ASP A 136 -5.97 27.63 12.29
C ASP A 136 -4.77 28.59 12.21
N ALA A 137 -4.20 28.78 11.01
CA ALA A 137 -3.43 29.99 10.73
C ALA A 137 -4.42 31.14 10.40
N PRO A 138 -4.46 32.23 11.19
CA PRO A 138 -5.28 33.37 10.84
C PRO A 138 -4.75 33.97 9.53
N LEU A 139 -5.62 34.02 8.52
CA LEU A 139 -5.39 34.73 7.27
C LEU A 139 -4.97 36.17 7.59
N GLN A 140 -3.68 36.47 7.46
CA GLN A 140 -3.23 37.85 7.37
C GLN A 140 -3.59 38.34 5.97
N VAL A 141 -4.79 38.91 5.88
CA VAL A 141 -5.20 39.78 4.77
C VAL A 141 -4.17 40.90 4.69
N SER A 142 -3.32 40.82 3.67
CA SER A 142 -2.50 41.93 3.22
C SER A 142 -3.40 42.90 2.45
N GLU A 143 -4.07 43.80 3.15
CA GLU A 143 -4.54 45.06 2.55
C GLU A 143 -3.49 46.13 2.82
N GLY A 144 -2.77 46.49 1.77
CA GLY A 144 -1.98 47.71 1.76
C GLY A 144 -2.91 48.91 1.80
N MET A 145 -3.04 49.53 2.97
CA MET A 145 -3.38 50.93 3.09
C MET A 145 -2.21 51.70 3.73
N LEU A 146 -1.64 52.54 2.87
CA LEU A 146 -0.92 53.77 3.15
C LEU A 146 -1.62 54.64 4.20
N GLU A 147 -0.81 55.51 4.83
CA GLU A 147 -1.14 56.59 5.80
C GLU A 147 -1.28 56.12 7.28
N ASP A 148 -0.52 56.64 8.25
CA ASP A 148 -0.44 58.06 8.63
C ASP A 148 0.83 58.49 9.38
N ASN A 149 1.24 59.73 9.11
CA ASN A 149 2.14 60.51 9.95
C ASN A 149 1.36 61.20 11.09
N VAL A 150 2.07 61.38 12.21
CA VAL A 150 1.92 62.41 13.25
C VAL A 150 0.55 62.61 13.93
N SER A 151 0.57 62.55 15.26
CA SER A 151 0.51 63.74 16.12
C SER A 151 -0.24 63.46 17.43
N SER A 152 0.44 63.82 18.52
CA SER A 152 0.06 63.75 19.93
C SER A 152 -1.33 64.30 20.25
N ARG A 153 -1.94 63.84 21.37
CA ARG A 153 -2.40 64.69 22.51
C ARG A 153 -3.33 63.97 23.51
N ALA A 154 -2.79 63.84 24.74
CA ALA A 154 -3.38 64.02 26.08
C ALA A 154 -4.62 63.23 26.58
N GLY A 155 -4.43 62.69 27.80
CA GLY A 155 -5.44 62.50 28.85
C GLY A 155 -6.06 61.09 28.90
N ASN A 156 -6.38 60.48 30.03
CA ASN A 156 -6.27 60.79 31.46
C ASN A 156 -6.75 59.53 32.22
N LEU A 157 -6.00 59.13 33.25
CA LEU A 157 -6.39 58.44 34.51
C LEU A 157 -7.45 57.30 34.54
N VAL A 158 -7.03 56.16 35.14
CA VAL A 158 -7.59 55.48 36.34
C VAL A 158 -7.58 53.93 36.20
N VAL A 159 -6.87 53.28 37.13
CA VAL A 159 -6.96 51.87 37.58
C VAL A 159 -7.87 51.88 38.82
N PRO A 160 -8.78 50.89 39.10
CA PRO A 160 -8.37 49.53 39.48
C PRO A 160 -9.31 48.32 39.20
N ASN A 161 -8.69 47.14 39.26
CA ASN A 161 -9.18 45.74 39.43
C ASN A 161 -10.17 45.56 40.63
N PRO A 162 -10.72 44.38 41.02
CA PRO A 162 -11.02 43.04 40.41
C PRO A 162 -12.49 42.55 40.63
N GLY A 163 -12.86 41.37 40.10
CA GLY A 163 -14.02 40.54 40.53
C GLY A 163 -14.47 39.58 39.41
N ALA A 164 -14.20 38.27 39.47
CA ALA A 164 -14.93 37.21 40.17
C ALA A 164 -16.27 36.80 39.52
N GLU A 165 -16.43 35.48 39.30
CA GLU A 165 -17.67 34.72 38.97
C GLU A 165 -18.12 34.75 37.49
N ALA A 166 -18.68 33.71 36.84
CA ALA A 166 -18.88 32.29 37.12
C ALA A 166 -19.43 31.61 35.83
N ILE A 167 -19.09 30.32 35.67
CA ILE A 167 -19.86 29.17 35.10
C ILE A 167 -20.58 29.27 33.73
N SER A 168 -20.22 28.37 32.81
CA SER A 168 -21.01 27.16 32.48
C SER A 168 -20.32 26.33 31.39
N ASP A 169 -19.57 25.32 31.79
CA ASP A 169 -19.02 24.30 30.89
C ASP A 169 -20.08 23.24 30.57
N VAL A 170 -20.36 23.05 29.28
CA VAL A 170 -20.96 21.81 28.74
C VAL A 170 -19.83 20.79 28.65
N THR A 171 -19.75 19.89 29.62
CA THR A 171 -18.82 18.77 29.57
C THR A 171 -19.44 17.62 28.77
N SER A 172 -19.09 17.55 27.49
CA SER A 172 -18.97 16.25 26.81
C SER A 172 -17.88 15.47 27.56
N SER A 173 -18.26 14.44 28.31
CA SER A 173 -17.31 13.65 29.08
C SER A 173 -16.44 12.81 28.14
N SER A 174 -15.35 13.40 27.67
CA SER A 174 -14.19 12.70 27.10
C SER A 174 -13.40 12.09 28.26
N GLY A 175 -13.91 10.99 28.82
CA GLY A 175 -13.27 10.20 29.86
C GLY A 175 -13.13 8.74 29.43
N PRO A 176 -12.17 7.98 30.01
CA PRO A 176 -11.99 6.58 29.70
C PRO A 176 -13.28 5.81 29.97
N VAL A 177 -13.72 5.03 28.97
CA VAL A 177 -14.96 4.24 29.03
C VAL A 177 -14.90 3.26 30.20
N LYS A 178 -15.90 3.31 31.08
CA LYS A 178 -15.96 2.45 32.26
C LYS A 178 -16.48 1.05 31.89
N LEU A 179 -16.01 0.03 32.60
CA LEU A 179 -16.45 -1.37 32.41
C LEU A 179 -17.96 -1.57 32.58
N GLU A 180 -18.59 -0.77 33.44
CA GLU A 180 -20.05 -0.76 33.64
C GLU A 180 -20.82 -0.32 32.39
N ASP A 181 -20.28 0.63 31.61
CA ASP A 181 -20.90 1.08 30.37
C ASP A 181 -20.81 0.02 29.26
N LEU A 182 -19.68 -0.71 29.19
CA LEU A 182 -19.50 -1.84 28.27
C LEU A 182 -20.49 -2.99 28.56
N GLN A 183 -20.69 -3.33 29.84
CA GLN A 183 -21.64 -4.39 30.23
C GLN A 183 -23.08 -4.03 29.88
N ARG A 184 -23.44 -2.74 30.00
CA ARG A 184 -24.77 -2.23 29.64
C ARG A 184 -25.02 -2.31 28.12
N ILE A 185 -24.00 -2.06 27.30
CA ILE A 185 -24.09 -2.18 25.84
C ILE A 185 -24.29 -3.65 25.43
N LEU A 186 -23.51 -4.57 26.00
CA LEU A 186 -23.58 -6.00 25.67
C LEU A 186 -24.92 -6.65 26.06
N SER A 187 -25.49 -6.24 27.19
CA SER A 187 -26.78 -6.78 27.68
C SER A 187 -27.95 -6.48 26.75
N ASN A 188 -27.86 -5.45 25.90
CA ASN A 188 -28.90 -5.11 24.95
C ASN A 188 -28.79 -5.87 23.61
N ILE A 189 -27.67 -6.56 23.36
CA ILE A 189 -27.41 -7.28 22.10
C ILE A 189 -27.94 -8.72 22.16
N ASP A 190 -27.89 -9.37 23.33
CA ASP A 190 -28.31 -10.77 23.52
C ASP A 190 -29.84 -11.01 23.44
N ALA A 191 -30.64 -9.94 23.39
CA ALA A 191 -32.10 -10.05 23.37
C ALA A 191 -32.72 -10.22 21.96
N ARG A 192 -31.92 -10.30 20.89
CA ARG A 192 -32.40 -10.48 19.50
C ARG A 192 -31.63 -11.59 18.78
N GLY A 193 -31.86 -12.84 19.16
CA GLY A 193 -31.26 -13.96 18.43
C GLY A 193 -31.53 -15.35 18.95
N SER A 194 -32.78 -15.71 19.27
CA SER A 194 -33.15 -17.11 19.51
C SER A 194 -34.48 -17.47 18.82
N SER A 195 -34.38 -17.87 17.56
CA SER A 195 -35.39 -18.71 16.91
C SER A 195 -34.70 -20.00 16.47
N SER A 196 -34.92 -21.03 17.27
CA SER A 196 -34.55 -22.43 17.04
C SER A 196 -35.53 -23.08 16.06
N ASP A 197 -35.02 -23.67 14.98
CA ASP A 197 -35.72 -24.73 14.23
C ASP A 197 -34.75 -25.91 14.04
N PRO A 198 -35.14 -27.14 14.42
CA PRO A 198 -34.43 -28.37 14.08
C PRO A 198 -35.05 -29.05 12.85
N ASP A 199 -34.25 -29.91 12.22
CA ASP A 199 -34.65 -31.04 11.37
C ASP A 199 -34.80 -30.78 9.85
N GLU A 200 -33.84 -31.29 9.07
CA GLU A 200 -34.08 -32.39 8.13
C GLU A 200 -32.75 -32.90 7.55
N GLY A 201 -32.53 -34.21 7.67
CA GLY A 201 -31.37 -34.91 7.15
C GLY A 201 -31.53 -35.47 5.74
N LEU A 202 -30.64 -36.44 5.44
CA LEU A 202 -30.52 -37.29 4.23
C LEU A 202 -29.72 -36.63 3.09
N GLY A 203 -28.75 -37.28 2.42
CA GLY A 203 -28.45 -38.70 2.32
C GLY A 203 -27.13 -38.93 1.56
N LEU A 204 -26.69 -40.18 1.64
CA LEU A 204 -25.41 -40.76 1.27
C LEU A 204 -25.14 -40.76 -0.25
N GLY A 205 -23.86 -40.72 -0.62
CA GLY A 205 -23.41 -41.02 -1.98
C GLY A 205 -21.89 -41.14 -2.12
N ARG A 206 -21.31 -42.22 -1.60
CA ARG A 206 -19.94 -42.65 -1.96
C ARG A 206 -19.92 -43.02 -3.44
N TYR A 207 -18.99 -42.46 -4.21
CA TYR A 207 -18.63 -43.00 -5.52
C TYR A 207 -17.28 -43.70 -5.42
N THR A 208 -17.31 -44.98 -5.75
CA THR A 208 -16.17 -45.88 -5.87
C THR A 208 -15.50 -45.75 -7.24
N GLU A 209 -14.19 -45.89 -7.18
CA GLU A 209 -13.17 -46.20 -8.20
C GLU A 209 -13.61 -47.04 -9.41
N ALA A 210 -13.17 -46.62 -10.60
CA ALA A 210 -12.69 -47.45 -11.71
C ALA A 210 -11.88 -46.59 -12.69
#